data_AF-A0A8S1XQC2-F1
#
_entry.id   AF-A0A8S1XQC2-F1
#
_cell.length_a   1.000
_cell.length_b   1.000
_cell.length_c   1.000
_cell.angle_alpha   90.00
_cell.angle_beta   90.00
_cell.angle_gamma   90.00
#
_symmetry.space_group_name_H-M   'P 1'
#
loop_
_entity.id
_entity.type
_entity.pdbx_description
1 polymer ?
#
loop_
_entity_poly.entity_id
_entity_poly.type
_entity_poly.pdbx_seq_one_letter_code
_entity_poly.pdbx_strand_id
1 'polypeptide(L)'
;MSGNKKMDALISMKAEIQAQKEGQEKIQKLCFENINIGQFTNETLKLLSKYNDLICLEFNDCKLSSLDNLIGFPNLTKLRLCNNYLDKNSLQHIIQHFPKVTYLDIRGNKKISQDDLKVLIELKELQHLVFNDKDTDRAQLFELIPQLNYIDHKDKAGNEIEDEENEDEEDDDEEDEDEEDDEEEDDEEEEDDDGESAEEAEESEDEQPVQKKKKL
;
A
#
# COMPACT_ATOMS: atom_id res chain seq x y z
N MET A 1 12.51 18.10 -13.70
CA MET A 1 12.68 17.36 -12.43
C MET A 1 11.39 16.68 -11.93
N SER A 2 10.18 17.15 -12.26
CA SER A 2 8.93 16.46 -11.85
C SER A 2 8.64 15.15 -12.61
N GLY A 3 9.19 14.96 -13.81
CA GLY A 3 8.97 13.76 -14.64
C GLY A 3 9.58 12.48 -14.05
N ASN A 4 10.81 12.54 -13.53
CA ASN A 4 11.49 11.35 -12.97
C ASN A 4 10.73 10.79 -11.77
N LYS A 5 10.36 11.63 -10.80
CA LYS A 5 9.61 11.20 -9.60
C LYS A 5 8.29 10.49 -9.93
N LYS A 6 7.60 10.89 -11.00
CA LYS A 6 6.34 10.24 -11.44
C LYS A 6 6.57 8.86 -12.04
N MET A 7 7.64 8.72 -12.83
CA MET A 7 7.99 7.43 -13.42
C MET A 7 8.49 6.45 -12.35
N ASP A 8 9.18 6.96 -11.33
CA ASP A 8 9.66 6.19 -10.18
C ASP A 8 8.48 5.57 -9.39
N ALA A 9 7.43 6.36 -9.08
CA ALA A 9 6.27 5.86 -8.33
C ALA A 9 5.53 4.72 -9.04
N LEU A 10 5.33 4.82 -10.36
CA LEU A 10 4.67 3.77 -11.14
C LEU A 10 5.50 2.48 -11.14
N ILE A 11 6.82 2.58 -11.25
CA ILE A 11 7.72 1.42 -11.22
C ILE A 11 7.67 0.75 -9.85
N SER A 12 7.79 1.53 -8.77
CA SER A 12 7.68 1.03 -7.39
C SER A 12 6.33 0.35 -7.14
N MET A 13 5.21 0.96 -7.56
CA MET A 13 3.89 0.34 -7.40
C MET A 13 3.77 -0.99 -8.16
N LYS A 14 4.34 -1.10 -9.35
CA LYS A 14 4.32 -2.37 -10.11
C LYS A 14 5.15 -3.46 -9.42
N ALA A 15 6.32 -3.10 -8.90
CA ALA A 15 7.16 -4.03 -8.16
C ALA A 15 6.45 -4.53 -6.90
N GLU A 16 5.84 -3.61 -6.15
CA GLU A 16 5.10 -3.89 -4.93
C GLU A 16 3.90 -4.82 -5.17
N ILE A 17 3.10 -4.53 -6.19
CA ILE A 17 1.98 -5.42 -6.57
C ILE A 17 2.49 -6.80 -7.01
N GLN A 18 3.61 -6.86 -7.73
CA GLN A 18 4.15 -8.14 -8.19
C GLN A 18 4.69 -8.98 -7.02
N ALA A 19 5.24 -8.36 -5.99
CA ALA A 19 5.65 -9.04 -4.75
C ALA A 19 4.43 -9.58 -3.99
N GLN A 20 3.38 -8.78 -3.81
CA GLN A 20 2.16 -9.20 -3.09
C GLN A 20 1.30 -10.21 -3.84
N LYS A 21 1.44 -10.28 -5.16
CA LYS A 21 0.76 -11.27 -6.00
C LYS A 21 1.34 -12.68 -5.81
N GLU A 22 2.60 -12.80 -5.41
CA GLU A 22 3.30 -14.09 -5.42
C GLU A 22 2.57 -15.10 -4.52
N GLY A 23 2.20 -16.24 -5.10
CA GLY A 23 1.40 -17.27 -4.41
C GLY A 23 -0.11 -17.03 -4.35
N GLN A 24 -0.64 -15.93 -4.91
CA GLN A 24 -2.08 -15.63 -4.86
C GLN A 24 -2.78 -15.84 -6.21
N GLU A 25 -3.83 -16.66 -6.23
CA GLU A 25 -4.71 -16.78 -7.40
C GLU A 25 -5.51 -15.50 -7.66
N LYS A 26 -5.89 -14.80 -6.58
CA LYS A 26 -6.72 -13.60 -6.61
C LYS A 26 -6.22 -12.57 -5.59
N ILE A 27 -5.99 -11.35 -6.07
CA ILE A 27 -5.53 -10.25 -5.22
C ILE A 27 -6.74 -9.52 -4.62
N GLN A 28 -6.91 -9.61 -3.31
CA GLN A 28 -7.96 -8.92 -2.56
C GLN A 28 -7.43 -7.84 -1.60
N LYS A 29 -6.12 -7.81 -1.37
CA LYS A 29 -5.42 -6.82 -0.54
C LYS A 29 -4.26 -6.26 -1.36
N LEU A 30 -4.11 -4.93 -1.33
CA LEU A 30 -2.91 -4.27 -1.82
C LEU A 30 -2.42 -3.26 -0.80
N CYS A 31 -1.16 -3.39 -0.41
CA CYS A 31 -0.49 -2.53 0.56
C CYS A 31 0.67 -1.79 -0.11
N PHE A 32 0.62 -0.47 -0.13
CA PHE A 32 1.74 0.33 -0.62
C PHE A 32 2.36 1.06 0.56
N GLU A 33 3.64 0.79 0.83
CA GLU A 33 4.36 1.42 1.92
C GLU A 33 5.57 2.20 1.41
N ASN A 34 5.76 3.42 1.89
CA ASN A 34 6.93 4.26 1.60
C ASN A 34 7.15 4.60 0.11
N ILE A 35 6.14 4.43 -0.75
CA ILE A 35 6.19 4.79 -2.17
C ILE A 35 5.73 6.25 -2.35
N ASN A 36 6.61 7.12 -2.84
CA ASN A 36 6.28 8.54 -3.03
C ASN A 36 5.36 8.77 -4.25
N ILE A 37 4.06 8.56 -4.06
CA ILE A 37 3.03 8.75 -5.10
C ILE A 37 2.69 10.23 -5.24
N GLY A 38 2.43 10.93 -4.12
CA GLY A 38 2.04 12.34 -4.13
C GLY A 38 0.61 12.58 -4.63
N GLN A 39 0.39 12.32 -5.93
CA GLN A 39 -0.90 12.36 -6.60
C GLN A 39 -0.93 11.24 -7.66
N PHE A 40 -2.09 10.61 -7.81
CA PHE A 40 -2.24 9.57 -8.83
C PHE A 40 -2.12 10.15 -10.24
N THR A 41 -1.28 9.53 -11.07
CA THR A 41 -1.24 9.77 -12.52
C THR A 41 -2.18 8.83 -13.24
N ASN A 42 -2.51 9.15 -14.50
CA ASN A 42 -3.29 8.26 -15.36
C ASN A 42 -2.68 6.84 -15.46
N GLU A 43 -1.35 6.71 -15.46
CA GLU A 43 -0.72 5.38 -15.48
C GLU A 43 -0.92 4.62 -14.17
N THR A 44 -0.77 5.28 -13.01
CA THR A 44 -1.02 4.63 -11.70
C THR A 44 -2.49 4.24 -11.52
N LEU A 45 -3.43 5.09 -11.97
CA LEU A 45 -4.85 4.77 -11.95
C LEU A 45 -5.19 3.59 -12.87
N LYS A 46 -4.63 3.56 -14.07
CA LYS A 46 -4.78 2.44 -15.01
C LYS A 46 -4.15 1.15 -14.50
N LEU A 47 -3.09 1.24 -13.68
CA LEU A 47 -2.52 0.09 -13.00
C LEU A 47 -3.51 -0.45 -11.96
N LEU A 48 -4.01 0.42 -11.08
CA LEU A 48 -4.94 0.04 -10.01
C LEU A 48 -6.30 -0.46 -10.51
N SER A 49 -6.80 0.06 -11.63
CA SER A 49 -8.10 -0.33 -12.21
C SER A 49 -8.19 -1.80 -12.67
N LYS A 50 -7.08 -2.55 -12.59
CA LYS A 50 -7.04 -3.98 -12.90
C LYS A 50 -7.50 -4.84 -11.73
N TYR A 51 -7.57 -4.28 -10.52
CA TYR A 51 -7.82 -5.00 -9.27
C TYR A 51 -9.21 -4.62 -8.72
N ASN A 52 -10.27 -5.07 -9.40
CA ASN A 52 -11.65 -4.69 -9.04
C ASN A 52 -12.22 -5.50 -7.86
N ASP A 53 -11.54 -6.58 -7.47
CA ASP A 53 -11.93 -7.48 -6.40
C ASP A 53 -11.34 -7.12 -5.03
N LEU A 54 -10.64 -5.98 -4.94
CA LEU A 54 -10.04 -5.53 -3.68
C LEU A 54 -11.08 -5.35 -2.59
N ILE A 55 -10.77 -5.93 -1.44
CA ILE A 55 -11.46 -5.81 -0.15
C ILE A 55 -10.69 -4.84 0.74
N CYS A 56 -9.36 -4.86 0.67
CA CYS A 56 -8.46 -3.99 1.41
C CYS A 56 -7.50 -3.23 0.48
N LEU A 57 -7.33 -1.93 0.71
CA LEU A 57 -6.38 -1.08 0.00
C LEU A 57 -5.68 -0.16 0.98
N GLU A 58 -4.35 -0.16 0.95
CA GLU A 58 -3.53 0.60 1.88
C GLU A 58 -2.48 1.43 1.15
N PHE A 59 -2.36 2.70 1.58
CA PHE A 59 -1.30 3.60 1.17
C PHE A 59 -0.69 4.24 2.42
N ASN A 60 0.38 3.64 2.92
CA ASN A 60 1.05 4.04 4.15
C ASN A 60 2.34 4.80 3.83
N ASP A 61 2.45 6.04 4.34
CA ASP A 61 3.55 6.96 4.07
C ASP A 61 3.82 7.25 2.56
N CYS A 62 2.78 7.17 1.73
CA CYS A 62 2.90 7.35 0.28
C CYS A 62 2.94 8.81 -0.20
N LYS A 63 3.02 9.76 0.75
CA LYS A 63 3.00 11.21 0.52
C LYS A 63 1.76 11.70 -0.24
N LEU A 64 0.64 10.93 -0.21
CA LEU A 64 -0.59 11.28 -0.91
C LEU A 64 -1.11 12.64 -0.43
N SER A 65 -1.49 13.49 -1.37
CA SER A 65 -2.04 14.82 -1.10
C SER A 65 -3.49 14.97 -1.53
N SER A 66 -4.00 14.01 -2.30
CA SER A 66 -5.38 13.92 -2.79
C SER A 66 -5.68 12.48 -3.22
N LEU A 67 -6.97 12.14 -3.26
CA LEU A 67 -7.50 10.89 -3.83
C LEU A 67 -8.13 11.09 -5.21
N ASP A 68 -7.98 12.26 -5.83
CA ASP A 68 -8.63 12.60 -7.10
C ASP A 68 -8.49 11.50 -8.15
N ASN A 69 -9.63 11.15 -8.75
CA ASN A 69 -9.77 10.11 -9.78
C ASN A 69 -9.48 8.67 -9.34
N LEU A 70 -9.12 8.42 -8.07
CA LEU A 70 -9.05 7.05 -7.53
C LEU A 70 -10.47 6.51 -7.37
N ILE A 71 -10.93 5.71 -8.32
CA ILE A 71 -12.29 5.16 -8.36
C ILE A 71 -12.25 3.68 -8.77
N GLY A 72 -13.35 2.96 -8.55
CA GLY A 72 -13.52 1.62 -9.13
C GLY A 72 -13.07 0.46 -8.23
N PHE A 73 -13.53 0.43 -6.97
CA PHE A 73 -13.34 -0.71 -6.06
C PHE A 73 -14.68 -1.07 -5.40
N PRO A 74 -15.58 -1.79 -6.10
CA PRO A 74 -16.95 -2.04 -5.65
C PRO A 74 -17.08 -2.93 -4.40
N ASN A 75 -16.00 -3.63 -4.03
CA ASN A 75 -15.95 -4.55 -2.89
C ASN A 75 -15.07 -4.03 -1.74
N LEU A 76 -14.54 -2.80 -1.85
CA LEU A 76 -13.61 -2.25 -0.87
C LEU A 76 -14.33 -1.98 0.46
N THR A 77 -13.88 -2.63 1.53
CA THR A 77 -14.40 -2.48 2.89
C THR A 77 -13.37 -1.93 3.87
N LYS A 78 -12.07 -2.20 3.65
CA LYS A 78 -10.96 -1.70 4.47
C LYS A 78 -10.10 -0.72 3.67
N LEU A 79 -9.92 0.50 4.17
CA LEU A 79 -9.08 1.52 3.54
C LEU A 79 -8.13 2.13 4.56
N ARG A 80 -6.81 1.99 4.32
CA ARG A 80 -5.77 2.62 5.15
C ARG A 80 -4.98 3.65 4.36
N LEU A 81 -4.85 4.83 4.93
CA LEU A 81 -4.25 6.01 4.29
C LEU A 81 -3.26 6.69 5.25
N CYS A 82 -2.53 5.89 6.03
CA CYS A 82 -1.72 6.36 7.14
C CYS A 82 -0.58 7.28 6.68
N ASN A 83 -0.26 8.28 7.50
CA ASN A 83 0.92 9.14 7.34
C ASN A 83 1.00 9.84 5.96
N ASN A 84 -0.15 10.27 5.44
CA ASN A 84 -0.22 11.07 4.22
C ASN A 84 -0.49 12.56 4.52
N TYR A 85 -0.77 13.33 3.46
CA TYR A 85 -1.07 14.76 3.51
C TYR A 85 -2.50 15.07 3.03
N LEU A 86 -3.43 14.14 3.27
CA LEU A 86 -4.84 14.25 2.89
C LEU A 86 -5.53 15.36 3.69
N ASP A 87 -6.62 15.87 3.13
CA ASP A 87 -7.44 16.94 3.70
C ASP A 87 -8.93 16.58 3.66
N LYS A 88 -9.79 17.52 4.05
CA LYS A 88 -11.25 17.35 4.04
C LYS A 88 -11.82 16.92 2.68
N ASN A 89 -11.22 17.35 1.56
CA ASN A 89 -11.71 16.97 0.22
C ASN A 89 -11.47 15.47 -0.03
N SER A 90 -10.41 14.91 0.54
CA SER A 90 -10.13 13.48 0.46
C SER A 90 -11.21 12.66 1.18
N LEU A 91 -11.75 13.16 2.30
CA LEU A 91 -12.89 12.52 2.98
C LEU A 91 -14.16 12.52 2.11
N GLN A 92 -14.44 13.63 1.42
CA GLN A 92 -15.54 13.73 0.46
C GLN A 92 -15.40 12.74 -0.69
N HIS A 93 -14.17 12.57 -1.19
CA HIS A 93 -13.89 11.57 -2.22
C HIS A 93 -14.18 10.15 -1.75
N ILE A 94 -13.79 9.79 -0.52
CA ILE A 94 -14.08 8.47 0.08
C ILE A 94 -15.59 8.24 0.17
N ILE A 95 -16.35 9.23 0.64
CA ILE A 95 -17.82 9.14 0.74
C ILE A 95 -18.45 8.85 -0.63
N GLN A 96 -18.00 9.54 -1.67
CA GLN A 96 -18.58 9.44 -3.01
C GLN A 96 -18.22 8.15 -3.73
N HIS A 97 -17.02 7.61 -3.51
CA HIS A 97 -16.48 6.54 -4.35
C HIS A 97 -16.27 5.22 -3.62
N PHE A 98 -16.21 5.20 -2.29
CA PHE A 98 -16.02 4.00 -1.48
C PHE A 98 -17.11 3.84 -0.40
N PRO A 99 -18.41 3.82 -0.79
CA PRO A 99 -19.52 3.86 0.16
C PRO A 99 -19.66 2.61 1.04
N LYS A 100 -18.96 1.51 0.72
CA LYS A 100 -18.97 0.25 1.47
C LYS A 100 -17.83 0.14 2.49
N VAL A 101 -17.00 1.17 2.64
CA VAL A 101 -15.90 1.16 3.62
C VAL A 101 -16.49 1.05 5.03
N THR A 102 -16.12 -0.03 5.71
CA THR A 102 -16.48 -0.32 7.10
C THR A 102 -15.34 0.02 8.07
N TYR A 103 -14.09 0.00 7.58
CA TYR A 103 -12.89 0.32 8.33
C TYR A 103 -12.08 1.39 7.60
N LEU A 104 -11.83 2.51 8.27
CA LEU A 104 -11.02 3.62 7.75
C LEU A 104 -9.89 3.97 8.72
N ASP A 105 -8.65 3.84 8.28
CA ASP A 105 -7.49 4.36 8.99
C ASP A 105 -6.91 5.57 8.24
N ILE A 106 -6.95 6.73 8.88
CA ILE A 106 -6.43 8.00 8.36
C ILE A 106 -5.43 8.62 9.33
N ARG A 107 -4.85 7.84 10.24
CA ARG A 107 -3.88 8.35 11.21
C ARG A 107 -2.70 9.05 10.54
N GLY A 108 -2.18 10.09 11.18
CA GLY A 108 -1.04 10.85 10.67
C GLY A 108 -1.36 11.84 9.53
N ASN A 109 -2.62 11.97 9.10
CA ASN A 109 -3.04 13.00 8.15
C ASN A 109 -3.28 14.36 8.85
N LYS A 110 -2.20 15.11 9.08
CA LYS A 110 -2.18 16.34 9.90
C LYS A 110 -3.06 17.51 9.42
N LYS A 111 -3.62 17.45 8.22
CA LYS A 111 -4.53 18.51 7.71
C LYS A 111 -6.00 18.19 7.95
N ILE A 112 -6.32 17.00 8.42
CA ILE A 112 -7.67 16.59 8.80
C ILE A 112 -7.84 16.91 10.27
N SER A 113 -8.89 17.66 10.61
CA SER A 113 -9.26 17.94 12.00
C SER A 113 -10.46 17.10 12.42
N GLN A 114 -10.72 17.01 13.73
CA GLN A 114 -11.93 16.34 14.24
C GLN A 114 -13.23 16.92 13.63
N ASP A 115 -13.29 18.24 13.40
CA ASP A 115 -14.48 18.86 12.80
C ASP A 115 -14.72 18.39 11.37
N ASP A 116 -13.65 18.10 10.63
CA ASP A 116 -13.75 17.56 9.27
C ASP A 116 -14.34 16.15 9.25
N LEU A 117 -14.13 15.35 10.30
CA LEU A 117 -14.64 13.98 10.39
C LEU A 117 -16.17 13.90 10.42
N LYS A 118 -16.87 14.99 10.76
CA LYS A 118 -18.36 15.04 10.77
C LYS A 118 -18.99 14.57 9.47
N VAL A 119 -18.31 14.79 8.34
CA VAL A 119 -18.80 14.38 7.02
C VAL A 119 -18.90 12.86 6.89
N LEU A 120 -18.14 12.09 7.68
CA LEU A 120 -18.16 10.63 7.66
C LEU A 120 -19.49 10.04 8.13
N ILE A 121 -20.41 10.84 8.68
CA ILE A 121 -21.81 10.42 8.90
C ILE A 121 -22.49 9.94 7.60
N GLU A 122 -22.00 10.34 6.43
CA GLU A 122 -22.50 9.91 5.13
C GLU A 122 -22.05 8.49 4.74
N LEU A 123 -20.93 7.99 5.27
CA LEU A 123 -20.50 6.59 5.12
C LEU A 123 -21.32 5.70 6.07
N LYS A 124 -22.45 5.18 5.58
CA LYS A 124 -23.42 4.46 6.41
C LYS A 124 -22.91 3.14 6.96
N GLU A 125 -22.00 2.49 6.25
CA GLU A 125 -21.41 1.22 6.64
C GLU A 125 -20.17 1.39 7.54
N LEU A 126 -19.67 2.61 7.75
CA LEU A 126 -18.45 2.83 8.53
C LEU A 126 -18.65 2.45 10.00
N GLN A 127 -17.91 1.45 10.47
CA GLN A 127 -17.98 0.92 11.84
C GLN A 127 -16.70 1.21 12.64
N HIS A 128 -15.53 1.29 11.99
CA HIS A 128 -14.23 1.47 12.63
C HIS A 128 -13.50 2.68 12.02
N LEU A 129 -13.07 3.61 12.89
CA LEU A 129 -12.24 4.75 12.51
C LEU A 129 -10.95 4.76 13.33
N VAL A 130 -9.80 4.82 12.65
CA VAL A 130 -8.50 5.08 13.27
C VAL A 130 -8.02 6.45 12.81
N PHE A 131 -7.95 7.38 13.75
CA PHE A 131 -7.53 8.76 13.52
C PHE A 131 -6.32 9.13 14.38
N ASN A 132 -6.32 8.68 15.64
CA ASN A 132 -5.23 8.77 16.60
C ASN A 132 -4.59 10.17 16.69
N ASP A 133 -5.43 11.21 16.59
CA ASP A 133 -5.00 12.58 16.85
C ASP A 133 -5.09 12.87 18.36
N LYS A 134 -4.08 13.54 18.89
CA LYS A 134 -3.91 13.79 20.33
C LYS A 134 -5.11 14.52 20.95
N ASP A 135 -5.75 15.41 20.21
CA ASP A 135 -6.80 16.28 20.72
C ASP A 135 -8.22 15.74 20.42
N THR A 136 -8.31 14.44 20.08
CA THR A 136 -9.57 13.78 19.73
C THR A 136 -10.49 13.57 20.94
N ASP A 137 -11.66 14.21 20.94
CA ASP A 137 -12.80 13.90 21.80
C ASP A 137 -13.63 12.77 21.19
N ARG A 138 -13.30 11.53 21.57
CA ARG A 138 -13.99 10.32 21.10
C ARG A 138 -15.48 10.31 21.45
N ALA A 139 -15.86 10.83 22.62
CA ALA A 139 -17.26 10.87 23.03
C ALA A 139 -18.07 11.76 22.08
N GLN A 140 -17.55 12.95 21.78
CA GLN A 140 -18.17 13.85 20.81
C GLN A 140 -18.22 13.22 19.41
N LEU A 141 -17.17 12.51 18.96
CA LEU A 141 -17.17 11.84 17.66
C LEU A 141 -18.21 10.73 17.56
N PHE A 142 -18.39 9.90 18.61
CA PHE A 142 -19.45 8.89 18.63
C PHE A 142 -20.85 9.51 18.56
N GLU A 143 -21.06 10.69 19.12
CA GLU A 143 -22.35 11.41 18.97
C GLU A 143 -22.53 11.96 17.55
N LEU A 144 -21.47 12.48 16.94
CA LEU A 144 -21.49 13.05 15.59
C LEU A 144 -21.60 12.00 14.48
N ILE A 145 -21.06 10.80 14.70
CA ILE A 145 -21.00 9.70 13.73
C ILE A 145 -21.51 8.43 14.45
N PRO A 146 -22.83 8.34 14.69
CA PRO A 146 -23.41 7.35 15.59
C PRO A 146 -23.27 5.90 15.12
N GLN A 147 -23.01 5.68 13.83
CA GLN A 147 -22.77 4.36 13.25
C GLN A 147 -21.40 3.76 13.61
N LEU A 148 -20.46 4.55 14.14
CA LEU A 148 -19.17 4.01 14.59
C LEU A 148 -19.36 3.17 15.84
N ASN A 149 -18.78 1.97 15.81
CA ASN A 149 -18.63 1.10 16.99
C ASN A 149 -17.29 1.34 17.66
N TYR A 150 -16.25 1.65 16.88
CA TYR A 150 -14.88 1.77 17.38
C TYR A 150 -14.19 3.03 16.83
N ILE A 151 -13.51 3.73 17.73
CA ILE A 151 -12.61 4.84 17.41
C ILE A 151 -11.28 4.59 18.11
N ASP A 152 -10.19 4.56 17.35
CA ASP A 152 -8.82 4.29 17.82
C ASP A 152 -8.73 2.99 18.62
N HIS A 153 -9.25 1.91 18.02
CA HIS A 153 -9.32 0.54 18.58
C HIS A 153 -10.08 0.45 19.91
N LYS A 154 -10.93 1.43 20.23
CA LYS A 154 -11.72 1.45 21.45
C LYS A 154 -13.19 1.67 21.19
N ASP A 155 -14.02 0.92 21.89
CA ASP A 155 -15.48 1.04 21.83
C ASP A 155 -16.02 2.28 22.58
N LYS A 156 -17.35 2.47 22.56
CA LYS A 156 -18.04 3.55 23.28
C LYS A 156 -17.84 3.52 24.81
N ALA A 157 -17.58 2.34 25.39
CA ALA A 157 -17.30 2.17 26.81
C ALA A 157 -15.80 2.37 27.14
N GLY A 158 -14.94 2.47 26.12
CA GLY A 158 -13.50 2.62 26.25
C GLY A 158 -12.73 1.30 26.35
N ASN A 159 -13.38 0.16 26.09
CA ASN A 159 -12.72 -1.13 26.01
C ASN A 159 -11.89 -1.20 24.72
N GLU A 160 -10.68 -1.72 24.83
CA GLU A 160 -9.82 -1.98 23.67
C GLU A 160 -10.32 -3.25 22.94
N ILE A 161 -10.30 -3.20 21.61
CA ILE A 161 -10.45 -4.37 20.76
C ILE A 161 -9.11 -4.74 20.16
N GLU A 162 -8.86 -6.04 20.03
CA GLU A 162 -7.75 -6.53 19.22
C GLU A 162 -8.03 -6.15 17.75
N ASP A 163 -7.03 -5.59 17.08
CA ASP A 163 -7.15 -5.26 15.67
C ASP A 163 -7.20 -6.59 14.90
N GLU A 164 -8.31 -6.88 14.21
CA GLU A 164 -8.54 -8.11 13.41
C GLU A 164 -7.59 -8.23 12.19
N GLU A 165 -6.46 -7.52 12.21
CA GLU A 165 -5.38 -7.57 11.22
C GLU A 165 -4.51 -8.83 11.34
N ASN A 166 -4.56 -9.51 12.49
CA ASN A 166 -3.76 -10.70 12.77
C ASN A 166 -4.44 -12.02 12.34
N GLU A 167 -5.61 -11.97 11.71
CA GLU A 167 -6.34 -13.17 11.26
C GLU A 167 -6.04 -13.57 9.80
N ASP A 168 -5.16 -12.85 9.10
CA ASP A 168 -4.72 -13.22 7.73
C ASP A 168 -3.68 -14.39 7.72
N GLU A 169 -3.44 -15.07 8.85
CA GLU A 169 -2.60 -16.27 9.01
C GLU A 169 -3.43 -17.53 9.38
N GLU A 170 -4.66 -17.67 8.90
CA GLU A 170 -5.27 -19.01 8.86
C GLU A 170 -4.69 -19.76 7.65
N ASP A 171 -3.54 -20.40 7.92
CA ASP A 171 -2.88 -21.42 7.10
C ASP A 171 -3.93 -22.45 6.66
N ASP A 172 -4.04 -22.62 5.35
CA ASP A 172 -4.83 -23.67 4.72
C ASP A 172 -4.05 -24.98 4.93
N ASP A 173 -4.13 -25.54 6.14
CA ASP A 173 -3.63 -26.89 6.46
C ASP A 173 -4.47 -27.93 5.70
N GLU A 174 -4.34 -27.99 4.38
CA GLU A 174 -4.50 -29.22 3.64
C GLU A 174 -3.19 -30.01 3.81
N GLU A 175 -3.03 -30.68 4.96
CA GLU A 175 -2.08 -31.79 5.11
C GLU A 175 -2.52 -32.91 4.15
N ASP A 176 -1.99 -32.87 2.92
CA ASP A 176 -2.07 -33.98 1.98
C ASP A 176 -1.15 -35.10 2.52
N GLU A 177 -1.79 -36.22 2.86
CA GLU A 177 -1.15 -37.47 3.28
C GLU A 177 -0.27 -38.01 2.14
N ASP A 178 1.06 -37.92 2.27
CA ASP A 178 1.97 -38.79 1.52
C ASP A 178 3.10 -39.26 2.47
N GLU A 179 2.76 -40.26 3.29
CA GLU A 179 3.73 -41.29 3.65
C GLU A 179 4.17 -41.98 2.36
N GLU A 180 5.45 -41.92 1.99
CA GLU A 180 6.25 -43.12 1.68
C GLU A 180 7.74 -42.82 1.91
N ASP A 181 8.20 -43.43 3.00
CA ASP A 181 9.55 -43.85 3.34
C ASP A 181 10.14 -44.69 2.19
N ASP A 182 11.32 -44.33 1.67
CA ASP A 182 12.32 -45.38 1.41
C ASP A 182 13.74 -44.82 1.24
N GLU A 183 14.63 -45.62 1.77
CA GLU A 183 16.04 -45.43 2.07
C GLU A 183 16.92 -45.38 0.80
N GLU A 184 18.08 -44.73 0.88
CA GLU A 184 19.39 -45.41 0.84
C GLU A 184 20.55 -44.47 0.46
N GLU A 185 21.70 -44.82 1.04
CA GLU A 185 23.00 -44.16 1.09
C GLU A 185 23.81 -44.17 -0.23
N ASP A 186 25.04 -43.67 -0.11
CA ASP A 186 26.23 -43.86 -0.98
C ASP A 186 26.35 -42.98 -2.24
N ASP A 187 27.52 -42.50 -2.66
CA ASP A 187 28.86 -42.36 -2.08
C ASP A 187 29.69 -41.62 -3.16
N GLU A 188 30.89 -41.17 -2.77
CA GLU A 188 32.07 -40.90 -3.61
C GLU A 188 32.12 -39.68 -4.55
N GLU A 189 32.89 -38.69 -4.07
CA GLU A 189 34.09 -38.07 -4.67
C GLU A 189 34.34 -38.22 -6.20
N GLU A 190 34.63 -37.12 -6.90
CA GLU A 190 36.02 -36.68 -7.18
C GLU A 190 36.12 -35.62 -8.31
N GLU A 191 37.17 -34.80 -8.15
CA GLU A 191 38.01 -34.11 -9.14
C GLU A 191 37.46 -33.00 -10.07
N ASP A 192 37.94 -31.79 -9.76
CA ASP A 192 38.72 -30.86 -10.61
C ASP A 192 38.45 -30.83 -12.13
N ASP A 193 37.96 -29.68 -12.61
CA ASP A 193 38.25 -29.22 -13.97
C ASP A 193 38.96 -27.86 -13.92
N ASP A 194 40.25 -27.94 -14.23
CA ASP A 194 41.22 -26.87 -14.43
C ASP A 194 40.93 -26.14 -15.75
N GLY A 195 41.00 -24.81 -15.71
CA GLY A 195 40.68 -23.95 -16.84
C GLY A 195 41.29 -22.56 -16.71
N GLU A 196 42.60 -22.50 -16.53
CA GLU A 196 43.42 -21.32 -16.83
C GLU A 196 43.03 -20.66 -18.17
N SER A 197 43.00 -19.33 -18.21
CA SER A 197 43.93 -18.56 -19.05
C SER A 197 43.55 -17.07 -19.17
N ALA A 198 44.50 -16.24 -18.74
CA ALA A 198 45.00 -14.99 -19.32
C ALA A 198 43.98 -13.87 -19.64
N GLU A 199 43.99 -12.74 -18.94
CA GLU A 199 44.95 -11.62 -19.00
C GLU A 199 44.76 -10.64 -20.17
N GLU A 200 45.02 -9.37 -19.81
CA GLU A 200 45.15 -8.14 -20.62
C GLU A 200 43.82 -7.40 -20.93
N ALA A 201 43.48 -6.33 -20.19
CA ALA A 201 44.09 -4.99 -20.20
C ALA A 201 44.16 -4.39 -21.60
N GLU A 202 43.59 -3.19 -21.77
CA GLU A 202 44.11 -2.08 -22.58
C GLU A 202 43.17 -0.88 -22.34
N GLU A 203 43.74 0.12 -21.66
CA GLU A 203 43.22 1.49 -21.58
C GLU A 203 43.15 2.11 -22.97
N SER A 204 42.16 2.97 -23.20
CA SER A 204 42.39 4.13 -24.06
C SER A 204 41.52 5.29 -23.59
N GLU A 205 42.15 6.16 -22.81
CA GLU A 205 41.80 7.57 -22.76
C GLU A 205 41.94 8.16 -24.16
N ASP A 206 40.94 8.91 -24.64
CA ASP A 206 41.20 9.92 -25.65
C ASP A 206 40.33 11.17 -25.42
N GLU A 207 40.98 12.28 -25.68
CA GLU A 207 40.80 13.60 -25.14
C GLU A 207 39.62 14.37 -25.77
N GLN A 208 38.98 15.24 -24.99
CA GLN A 208 38.40 16.48 -25.51
C GLN A 208 39.55 17.43 -25.90
N PRO A 209 39.47 18.35 -26.90
CA PRO A 209 38.41 19.38 -27.03
C PRO A 209 38.07 19.65 -28.53
N VAL A 210 37.17 20.55 -28.96
CA VAL A 210 37.38 21.99 -29.14
C VAL A 210 36.08 22.67 -29.63
N GLN A 211 35.78 23.77 -28.94
CA GLN A 211 34.99 24.95 -29.30
C GLN A 211 34.72 25.27 -30.79
N LYS A 212 33.47 25.64 -31.12
CA LYS A 212 33.12 26.81 -31.98
C LYS A 212 31.77 27.38 -31.51
N LYS A 213 31.75 28.50 -30.77
CA LYS A 213 31.57 29.89 -31.25
C LYS A 213 30.25 30.20 -31.99
N LYS A 214 29.48 31.06 -31.31
CA LYS A 214 28.83 32.31 -31.78
C LYS A 214 27.46 32.25 -32.48
N LYS A 215 26.54 32.98 -31.82
CA LYS A 215 25.66 34.05 -32.32
C LYS A 215 24.74 33.71 -33.51
N LEU A 216 23.43 33.67 -33.26
CA LEU A 216 22.59 34.87 -33.38
C LEU A 216 21.41 34.76 -32.41
#